data_AF-A0A7Y0LV62-F1
#
_entry.id   AF-A0A7Y0LV62-F1
#
_cell.length_a   1.000
_cell.length_b   1.000
_cell.length_c   1.000
_cell.angle_alpha   90.00
_cell.angle_beta   90.00
_cell.angle_gamma   90.00
#
_symmetry.space_group_name_H-M   'P 1'
#
loop_
_entity.id
_entity.type
_entity.pdbx_description
1 polymer ?
#
loop_
_entity_poly.entity_id
_entity_poly.type
_entity_poly.pdbx_seq_one_letter_code
_entity_poly.pdbx_strand_id
1 'polypeptide(L)'
;MSSPSELLVVCDRALDGMASIVEGLGDELANTAPDLPGANTPFAILTHCLGVIDAWAGHRVGGRPLDRDRDAEFRARGPVAPLLARVEAARRRLHDDALAADDGAPLRADTPHPVHDEISTQGAALLHVLEELAQHHGQMEITRDLIRAASTTR
;
A
#
# COMPACT_ATOMS: atom_id res chain seq x y z
N MET A 1 21.80 1.54 7.08
CA MET A 1 20.48 1.12 6.57
C MET A 1 20.70 0.41 5.24
N SER A 2 19.82 -0.51 4.86
CA SER A 2 19.83 -1.10 3.51
C SER A 2 19.78 0.01 2.46
N SER A 3 20.39 -0.21 1.30
CA SER A 3 20.34 0.79 0.23
C SER A 3 18.89 1.05 -0.21
N PRO A 4 18.52 2.27 -0.62
CA PRO A 4 17.20 2.56 -1.17
C PRO A 4 16.76 1.55 -2.25
N SER A 5 17.71 1.07 -3.05
CA SER A 5 17.48 0.05 -4.06
C SER A 5 16.99 -1.29 -3.50
N GLU A 6 17.52 -1.75 -2.36
CA GLU A 6 17.09 -3.00 -1.72
C GLU A 6 15.70 -2.88 -1.10
N LEU A 7 15.39 -1.72 -0.50
CA LEU A 7 14.05 -1.42 0.00
C LEU A 7 13.02 -1.44 -1.13
N LEU A 8 13.33 -0.78 -2.25
CA LEU A 8 12.44 -0.71 -3.41
C LEU A 8 12.17 -2.09 -4.02
N VAL A 9 13.16 -3.00 -4.08
CA VAL A 9 12.94 -4.38 -4.52
C VAL A 9 11.88 -5.09 -3.67
N VAL A 10 11.89 -4.90 -2.35
CA VAL A 10 10.91 -5.52 -1.46
C VAL A 10 9.52 -4.89 -1.64
N CYS A 11 9.45 -3.56 -1.74
CA CYS A 11 8.20 -2.84 -2.01
C CYS A 11 7.59 -3.24 -3.35
N ASP A 12 8.41 -3.32 -4.41
CA ASP A 12 7.96 -3.71 -5.75
C ASP A 12 7.39 -5.12 -5.76
N ARG A 13 8.05 -6.07 -5.08
CA ARG A 13 7.54 -7.44 -4.95
C ARG A 13 6.18 -7.49 -4.26
N ALA A 14 5.97 -6.68 -3.22
CA ALA A 14 4.68 -6.61 -2.52
C ALA A 14 3.60 -5.98 -3.41
N LEU A 15 3.92 -4.89 -4.12
CA LEU A 15 2.99 -4.26 -5.07
C LEU A 15 2.63 -5.18 -6.23
N ASP A 16 3.60 -5.87 -6.82
CA ASP A 16 3.37 -6.84 -7.91
C ASP A 16 2.49 -8.00 -7.44
N GLY A 17 2.76 -8.54 -6.25
CA GLY A 17 1.95 -9.57 -5.65
C GLY A 17 0.51 -9.12 -5.43
N MET A 18 0.31 -7.93 -4.86
CA MET A 18 -1.03 -7.37 -4.67
C MET A 18 -1.75 -7.09 -6.00
N ALA A 19 -1.05 -6.51 -6.99
CA ALA A 19 -1.59 -6.27 -8.33
C ALA A 19 -2.05 -7.57 -9.00
N SER A 20 -1.20 -8.61 -8.95
CA SER A 20 -1.51 -9.94 -9.48
C SER A 20 -2.72 -10.57 -8.80
N ILE A 21 -2.89 -10.36 -7.48
CA ILE A 21 -4.05 -10.85 -6.73
C ILE A 21 -5.34 -10.20 -7.22
N VAL A 22 -5.40 -8.87 -7.32
CA VAL A 22 -6.65 -8.19 -7.76
C VAL A 22 -6.96 -8.49 -9.22
N GLU A 23 -5.93 -8.57 -10.07
CA GLU A 23 -6.07 -8.97 -11.48
C GLU A 23 -6.62 -10.40 -11.61
N GLY A 24 -6.04 -11.35 -10.89
CA GLY A 24 -6.45 -12.75 -10.91
C GLY A 24 -7.78 -13.06 -10.21
N LEU A 25 -8.32 -12.13 -9.43
CA LEU A 25 -9.67 -12.20 -8.86
C LEU A 25 -10.71 -11.53 -9.78
N GLY A 26 -10.29 -10.57 -10.60
CA GLY A 26 -11.19 -9.76 -11.43
C GLY A 26 -12.08 -8.82 -10.61
N ASP A 27 -12.92 -8.05 -11.31
CA ASP A 27 -13.69 -6.95 -10.71
C ASP A 27 -14.59 -7.42 -9.56
N GLU A 28 -15.37 -8.48 -9.74
CA GLU A 28 -16.33 -8.93 -8.71
C GLU A 28 -15.64 -9.43 -7.43
N LEU A 29 -14.69 -10.36 -7.55
CA LEU A 29 -14.07 -10.98 -6.39
C LEU A 29 -13.07 -10.05 -5.70
N ALA A 30 -12.38 -9.16 -6.44
CA ALA A 30 -11.51 -8.15 -5.82
C ALA A 30 -12.29 -7.17 -4.93
N ASN A 31 -13.59 -6.96 -5.21
CA ASN A 31 -14.50 -6.15 -4.42
C ASN A 31 -15.28 -6.94 -3.35
N THR A 32 -15.01 -8.24 -3.20
CA THR A 32 -15.67 -9.11 -2.21
C THR A 32 -14.79 -9.24 -0.98
N ALA A 33 -15.38 -9.13 0.22
CA ALA A 33 -14.69 -9.44 1.46
C ALA A 33 -14.88 -10.93 1.79
N PRO A 34 -13.89 -11.60 2.39
CA PRO A 34 -14.07 -12.97 2.86
C PRO A 34 -15.09 -13.00 4.01
N ASP A 35 -15.70 -14.16 4.26
CA ASP A 35 -16.68 -14.34 5.34
C ASP A 35 -16.00 -14.40 6.72
N LEU A 36 -15.40 -13.27 7.09
CA LEU A 36 -14.73 -13.03 8.35
C LEU A 36 -15.17 -11.64 8.86
N PRO A 37 -15.63 -11.53 10.12
CA PRO A 37 -16.02 -10.24 10.68
C PRO A 37 -14.91 -9.20 10.57
N GLY A 38 -15.23 -8.04 9.98
CA GLY A 38 -14.29 -6.92 9.84
C GLY A 38 -13.25 -7.08 8.74
N ALA A 39 -13.32 -8.11 7.89
CA ALA A 39 -12.38 -8.27 6.80
C ALA A 39 -12.57 -7.22 5.69
N ASN A 40 -11.44 -6.75 5.16
CA ASN A 40 -11.41 -5.84 4.03
C ASN A 40 -11.40 -6.62 2.70
N THR A 41 -11.82 -5.94 1.63
CA THR A 41 -11.71 -6.49 0.27
C THR A 41 -10.26 -6.35 -0.23
N PRO A 42 -9.79 -7.19 -1.16
CA PRO A 42 -8.51 -6.98 -1.85
C PRO A 42 -8.38 -5.59 -2.48
N PHE A 43 -9.46 -5.07 -3.07
CA PHE A 43 -9.49 -3.72 -3.64
C PHE A 43 -9.23 -2.63 -2.60
N ALA A 44 -9.86 -2.74 -1.42
CA ALA A 44 -9.70 -1.79 -0.33
C ALA A 44 -8.30 -1.87 0.29
N ILE A 45 -7.76 -3.08 0.48
CA ILE A 45 -6.40 -3.29 1.00
C ILE A 45 -5.38 -2.64 0.07
N LEU A 46 -5.45 -2.90 -1.24
CA LEU A 46 -4.52 -2.29 -2.20
C LEU A 46 -4.71 -0.77 -2.27
N THR A 47 -5.95 -0.26 -2.23
CA THR A 47 -6.19 1.19 -2.16
C THR A 47 -5.55 1.84 -0.92
N HIS A 48 -5.62 1.17 0.23
CA HIS A 48 -4.97 1.61 1.45
C HIS A 48 -3.45 1.68 1.31
N CYS A 49 -2.82 0.65 0.74
CA CYS A 49 -1.38 0.63 0.48
C CYS A 49 -0.92 1.80 -0.41
N LEU A 50 -1.71 2.20 -1.42
CA LEU A 50 -1.40 3.38 -2.23
C LEU A 50 -1.48 4.67 -1.40
N GLY A 51 -2.46 4.77 -0.50
CA GLY A 51 -2.58 5.88 0.46
C GLY A 51 -1.40 5.94 1.44
N VAL A 52 -0.89 4.79 1.90
CA VAL A 52 0.33 4.70 2.72
C VAL A 52 1.54 5.25 1.96
N ILE A 53 1.74 4.84 0.71
CA ILE A 53 2.83 5.35 -0.14
C ILE A 53 2.74 6.88 -0.28
N ASP A 54 1.57 7.40 -0.65
CA ASP A 54 1.40 8.83 -0.86
C ASP A 54 1.58 9.63 0.45
N ALA A 55 1.12 9.10 1.60
CA ALA A 55 1.23 9.78 2.89
C ALA A 55 2.66 9.74 3.49
N TRP A 56 3.39 8.65 3.34
CA TRP A 56 4.70 8.48 3.96
C TRP A 56 5.84 8.84 3.02
N ALA A 57 5.95 8.17 1.87
CA ALA A 57 6.97 8.48 0.89
C ALA A 57 6.69 9.82 0.19
N GLY A 58 5.44 10.07 -0.21
CA GLY A 58 5.13 11.28 -0.95
C GLY A 58 5.13 12.56 -0.13
N HIS A 59 4.32 12.58 0.92
CA HIS A 59 4.11 13.78 1.72
C HIS A 59 5.23 13.99 2.74
N ARG A 60 5.49 13.01 3.61
CA ARG A 60 6.46 13.17 4.70
C ARG A 60 7.91 13.13 4.21
N VAL A 61 8.24 12.23 3.27
CA VAL A 61 9.60 12.18 2.67
C VAL A 61 9.71 13.19 1.54
N GLY A 62 8.87 13.11 0.50
CA GLY A 62 8.95 13.95 -0.70
C GLY A 62 8.44 15.38 -0.57
N GLY A 63 7.73 15.73 0.50
CA GLY A 63 7.16 17.07 0.70
C GLY A 63 5.96 17.40 -0.21
N ARG A 64 5.38 16.41 -0.89
CA ARG A 64 4.24 16.64 -1.79
C ARG A 64 2.96 16.98 -1.02
N PRO A 65 2.02 17.76 -1.59
CA PRO A 65 0.69 17.93 -1.00
C PRO A 65 -0.02 16.58 -0.81
N LEU A 66 -0.75 16.44 0.30
CA LEU A 66 -1.52 15.25 0.61
C LEU A 66 -3.01 15.59 0.67
N ASP A 67 -3.79 14.93 -0.17
CA ASP A 67 -5.25 14.89 -0.08
C ASP A 67 -5.66 13.44 0.15
N ARG A 68 -5.90 13.10 1.42
CA ARG A 68 -6.12 11.71 1.85
C ARG A 68 -7.27 11.60 2.84
N ASP A 69 -8.25 10.79 2.47
CA ASP A 69 -9.29 10.28 3.37
C ASP A 69 -9.00 8.80 3.66
N ARG A 70 -8.37 8.55 4.82
CA ARG A 70 -7.99 7.18 5.24
C ARG A 70 -9.21 6.28 5.41
N ASP A 71 -10.31 6.81 5.93
CA ASP A 71 -11.49 5.99 6.19
C ASP A 71 -12.17 5.59 4.88
N ALA A 72 -12.11 6.44 3.86
CA ALA A 72 -12.62 6.11 2.52
C ALA A 72 -11.85 4.98 1.83
N GLU A 73 -10.56 4.79 2.13
CA GLU A 73 -9.75 3.71 1.56
C GLU A 73 -10.35 2.33 1.85
N PHE A 74 -10.85 2.12 3.08
CA PHE A 74 -11.45 0.85 3.51
C PHE A 74 -12.86 0.62 2.97
N ARG A 75 -13.47 1.65 2.36
CA ARG A 75 -14.76 1.57 1.66
C ARG A 75 -14.59 1.55 0.14
N ALA A 76 -13.36 1.64 -0.36
CA ALA A 76 -13.07 1.77 -1.77
C ALA A 76 -13.49 0.53 -2.56
N ARG A 77 -14.13 0.77 -3.70
CA ARG A 77 -14.62 -0.24 -4.63
C ARG A 77 -14.52 0.28 -6.05
N GLY A 78 -14.40 -0.62 -7.02
CA GLY A 78 -14.40 -0.24 -8.44
C GLY A 78 -13.74 -1.26 -9.36
N PRO A 79 -13.61 -0.92 -10.65
CA PRO A 79 -12.93 -1.77 -11.63
C PRO A 79 -11.43 -1.90 -11.30
N VAL A 80 -10.88 -3.09 -11.53
CA VAL A 80 -9.47 -3.41 -11.23
C VAL A 80 -8.50 -2.65 -12.15
N ALA A 81 -8.83 -2.47 -13.43
CA ALA A 81 -7.91 -1.83 -14.37
C ALA A 81 -7.48 -0.40 -13.96
N PRO A 82 -8.37 0.51 -13.55
CA PRO A 82 -7.97 1.80 -12.98
C PRO A 82 -7.15 1.70 -11.69
N LEU A 83 -7.38 0.69 -10.85
CA LEU A 83 -6.58 0.46 -9.65
C LEU A 83 -5.14 0.07 -10.02
N LEU A 84 -4.96 -0.82 -11.00
CA LEU A 84 -3.63 -1.19 -11.50
C LEU A 84 -2.87 0.00 -12.10
N ALA A 85 -3.56 0.89 -12.83
CA ALA A 85 -2.95 2.12 -13.32
C ALA A 85 -2.47 3.04 -12.18
N ARG A 86 -3.22 3.09 -11.06
CA ARG A 86 -2.81 3.81 -9.85
C ARG A 86 -1.61 3.17 -9.16
N VAL A 87 -1.53 1.83 -9.13
CA VAL A 87 -0.35 1.10 -8.61
C VAL A 87 0.91 1.53 -9.36
N GLU A 88 0.88 1.50 -10.69
CA GLU A 88 2.04 1.87 -11.50
C GLU A 88 2.44 3.35 -11.33
N ALA A 89 1.46 4.23 -11.17
CA ALA A 89 1.73 5.63 -10.88
C ALA A 89 2.35 5.83 -9.48
N ALA A 90 1.84 5.13 -8.46
CA ALA A 90 2.37 5.18 -7.10
C ALA A 90 3.77 4.57 -7.02
N ARG A 91 4.04 3.48 -7.73
CA ARG A 91 5.36 2.85 -7.83
C ARG A 91 6.41 3.83 -8.31
N ARG A 92 6.16 4.50 -9.45
CA ARG A 92 7.10 5.49 -9.99
C ARG A 92 7.38 6.60 -8.99
N ARG A 93 6.34 7.13 -8.34
CA ARG A 93 6.50 8.16 -7.31
C ARG A 93 7.28 7.68 -6.09
N LEU A 94 7.03 6.46 -5.63
CA LEU A 94 7.77 5.84 -4.51
C LEU A 94 9.26 5.73 -4.85
N HIS A 95 9.59 5.30 -6.07
CA HIS A 95 10.98 5.25 -6.53
C HIS A 95 11.63 6.62 -6.52
N ASP A 96 10.96 7.64 -7.09
CA ASP A 96 11.46 9.02 -7.11
C ASP A 96 11.70 9.55 -5.69
N ASP A 97 10.76 9.32 -4.77
CA ASP A 97 10.87 9.77 -3.37
C ASP A 97 11.99 9.07 -2.62
N ALA A 98 12.09 7.74 -2.76
CA ALA A 98 13.07 6.94 -2.05
C ALA A 98 14.50 7.22 -2.54
N LEU A 99 14.69 7.42 -3.84
CA LEU A 99 16.01 7.76 -4.42
C LEU A 99 16.45 9.20 -4.08
N ALA A 100 15.50 10.10 -3.83
CA ALA A 100 15.77 11.48 -3.41
C ALA A 100 15.78 11.68 -1.88
N ALA A 101 15.58 10.62 -1.11
CA ALA A 101 15.58 10.66 0.34
C ALA A 101 16.99 10.78 0.90
N ASP A 102 17.10 11.51 2.01
CA ASP A 102 18.28 11.45 2.89
C ASP A 102 17.86 10.69 4.15
N ASP A 103 18.35 9.45 4.28
CA ASP A 103 17.97 8.51 5.35
C ASP A 103 17.99 9.13 6.75
N GLY A 104 18.98 9.99 7.03
CA GLY A 104 19.18 10.61 8.33
C GLY A 104 18.47 11.97 8.50
N ALA A 105 17.95 12.55 7.41
CA ALA A 105 17.28 13.83 7.46
C ALA A 105 15.89 13.72 8.11
N PRO A 106 15.42 14.81 8.75
CA PRO A 106 14.06 14.88 9.26
C PRO A 106 13.03 14.81 8.12
N LEU A 107 11.79 14.47 8.48
CA LEU A 107 10.65 14.54 7.57
C LEU A 107 10.46 15.97 7.05
N ARG A 108 10.07 16.09 5.78
CA ARG A 108 9.81 17.36 5.09
C ARG A 108 8.42 17.93 5.40
N ALA A 109 7.49 17.08 5.84
CA ALA A 109 6.16 17.48 6.28
C ALA A 109 5.67 16.57 7.41
N ASP A 110 4.74 17.10 8.20
CA ASP A 110 4.09 16.41 9.31
C ASP A 110 2.59 16.28 9.00
N THR A 111 2.05 15.09 9.27
CA THR A 111 0.61 14.84 9.35
C THR A 111 0.33 13.90 10.54
N PRO A 112 -0.79 14.08 11.26
CA PRO A 112 -1.15 13.22 12.38
C PRO A 112 -1.13 11.73 12.01
N HIS A 113 -0.42 10.93 12.79
CA HIS A 113 -0.39 9.48 12.67
C HIS A 113 -0.15 8.85 14.06
N PRO A 114 -0.72 7.67 14.37
CA PRO A 114 -0.52 7.04 15.68
C PRO A 114 0.95 6.81 16.06
N VAL A 115 1.81 6.51 15.07
CA VAL A 115 3.27 6.33 15.25
C VAL A 115 4.08 7.56 14.84
N HIS A 116 3.45 8.72 14.69
CA HIS A 116 4.12 9.95 14.24
C HIS A 116 5.35 10.27 15.10
N ASP A 117 5.22 10.19 16.42
CA ASP A 117 6.28 10.56 17.36
C ASP A 117 7.43 9.54 17.41
N GLU A 118 7.23 8.36 16.83
CA GLU A 118 8.22 7.28 16.77
C GLU A 118 9.01 7.28 15.44
N ILE A 119 8.45 7.87 14.37
CA ILE A 119 9.05 7.91 13.03
C ILE A 119 9.41 9.35 12.66
N SER A 120 10.68 9.71 12.87
CA SER A 120 11.16 11.09 12.71
C SER A 120 12.11 11.34 11.54
N THR A 121 12.64 10.28 10.90
CA THR A 121 13.57 10.39 9.76
C THR A 121 12.96 9.88 8.47
N GLN A 122 13.47 10.36 7.34
CA GLN A 122 13.00 9.92 6.01
C GLN A 122 13.24 8.44 5.79
N GLY A 123 14.39 7.92 6.24
CA GLY A 123 14.69 6.49 6.17
C GLY A 123 13.72 5.64 6.99
N ALA A 124 13.36 6.08 8.21
CA ALA A 124 12.39 5.37 9.04
C ALA A 124 10.97 5.39 8.43
N ALA A 125 10.58 6.51 7.80
CA ALA A 125 9.33 6.60 7.05
C ALA A 125 9.28 5.63 5.86
N LEU A 126 10.37 5.49 5.11
CA LEU A 126 10.45 4.51 4.01
C LEU A 126 10.41 3.07 4.53
N LEU A 127 11.06 2.78 5.66
CA LEU A 127 10.99 1.47 6.30
C LEU A 127 9.54 1.12 6.70
N HIS A 128 8.79 2.09 7.20
CA HIS A 128 7.38 1.90 7.52
C HIS A 128 6.50 1.69 6.28
N VAL A 129 6.81 2.32 5.14
CA VAL A 129 6.16 1.98 3.86
C VAL A 129 6.40 0.51 3.52
N LEU A 130 7.64 0.02 3.63
CA LEU A 130 7.95 -1.40 3.38
C LEU A 130 7.14 -2.31 4.32
N GLU A 131 7.15 -2.02 5.62
CA GLU A 131 6.40 -2.76 6.65
C GLU A 131 4.93 -2.92 6.26
N GLU A 132 4.24 -1.80 6.00
CA GLU A 132 2.82 -1.79 5.66
C GLU A 132 2.54 -2.55 4.35
N LEU A 133 3.37 -2.38 3.32
CA LEU A 133 3.21 -3.10 2.05
C LEU A 133 3.41 -4.61 2.24
N ALA A 134 4.42 -5.04 2.98
CA ALA A 134 4.69 -6.45 3.24
C ALA A 134 3.58 -7.09 4.10
N GLN A 135 3.14 -6.39 5.15
CA GLN A 135 2.05 -6.81 6.03
C GLN A 135 0.75 -7.01 5.24
N HIS A 136 0.36 -6.00 4.46
CA HIS A 136 -0.89 -6.03 3.71
C HIS A 136 -0.85 -6.96 2.49
N HIS A 137 0.32 -7.17 1.88
CA HIS A 137 0.48 -8.21 0.86
C HIS A 137 0.16 -9.59 1.44
N GLY A 138 0.74 -9.94 2.60
CA GLY A 138 0.41 -11.22 3.28
C GLY A 138 -1.07 -11.33 3.69
N GLN A 139 -1.67 -10.23 4.16
CA GLN A 139 -3.11 -10.18 4.41
C GLN A 139 -3.91 -10.48 3.13
N MET A 140 -3.51 -9.91 1.99
CA MET A 140 -4.19 -10.09 0.71
C MET A 140 -4.04 -11.52 0.15
N GLU A 141 -2.91 -12.19 0.40
CA GLU A 141 -2.72 -13.59 0.03
C GLU A 141 -3.74 -14.50 0.72
N ILE A 142 -3.89 -14.37 2.04
CA ILE A 142 -4.91 -15.14 2.79
C ILE A 142 -6.33 -14.75 2.40
N THR A 143 -6.57 -13.46 2.17
CA THR A 143 -7.88 -12.95 1.73
C THR A 143 -8.29 -13.57 0.39
N ARG A 144 -7.39 -13.61 -0.59
CA ARG A 144 -7.59 -14.26 -1.90
C ARG A 144 -7.95 -15.73 -1.73
N ASP A 145 -7.19 -16.46 -0.90
CA ASP A 145 -7.36 -17.90 -0.74
C ASP A 145 -8.71 -18.25 -0.11
N LEU A 146 -9.16 -17.47 0.87
CA LEU A 146 -10.49 -17.60 1.47
C LEU A 146 -11.62 -17.33 0.45
N ILE A 147 -11.50 -16.26 -0.36
CA ILE A 147 -12.48 -15.92 -1.40
C ILE A 147 -12.58 -17.05 -2.44
N ARG A 148 -11.44 -17.60 -2.86
CA ARG A 148 -11.39 -18.72 -3.82
C ARG A 148 -12.01 -19.99 -3.24
N ALA A 149 -11.72 -20.32 -1.98
CA ALA A 149 -12.30 -21.49 -1.31
C ALA A 149 -13.84 -21.40 -1.22
N ALA A 150 -14.37 -20.21 -0.90
CA ALA A 150 -15.81 -19.96 -0.85
C ALA A 150 -16.48 -20.06 -2.22
N SER A 151 -15.76 -19.69 -3.29
CA SER A 151 -16.27 -19.74 -4.67
C SER A 151 -16.35 -21.17 -5.23
N THR A 152 -15.46 -22.07 -4.80
CA THR A 152 -15.45 -23.49 -5.20
C THR A 152 -16.53 -24.31 -4.50
N THR A 153 -17.08 -23.81 -3.39
CA THR A 153 -18.08 -24.53 -2.58
C THR A 153 -19.53 -24.24 -3.03
N ARG A 154 -19.72 -23.42 -4.08
CA ARG A 154 -21.02 -23.12 -4.70
C ARG A 154 -21.17 -23.87 -6.03
#